data_AF-A0A840SDR5-F1
#
_entry.id   AF-A0A840SDR5-F1
#
_cell.length_a   1.000
_cell.length_b   1.000
_cell.length_c   1.000
_cell.angle_alpha   90.00
_cell.angle_beta   90.00
_cell.angle_gamma   90.00
#
_symmetry.space_group_name_H-M   'P 1'
#
loop_
_entity.id
_entity.type
_entity.pdbx_description
1 polymer ?
#
loop_
_entity_poly.entity_id
_entity_poly.type
_entity_poly.pdbx_seq_one_letter_code
_entity_poly.pdbx_strand_id
1 'polypeptide(L)' 'MPRKTNRLTLQLPPEFVELCDGDGVTPEMVLTGFIADLAGIMNWADNPRADGYSSNGSDERRMAMEYYERVGYPWFNGG' A
#
# COMPACT_ATOMS: atom_id res chain seq x y z
N MET A 1 -24.03 -4.45 -7.48
CA MET A 1 -23.82 -2.99 -7.42
C MET A 1 -22.54 -2.67 -8.17
N PRO A 2 -22.47 -1.61 -9.00
CA PRO A 2 -21.21 -1.23 -9.65
C PRO A 2 -20.17 -0.88 -8.57
N ARG A 3 -18.94 -1.43 -8.68
CA ARG A 3 -17.85 -1.10 -7.75
C ARG A 3 -17.55 0.39 -7.88
N LYS A 4 -17.67 1.12 -6.76
CA LYS A 4 -17.26 2.52 -6.68
C LYS A 4 -15.75 2.57 -6.95
N THR A 5 -15.34 3.30 -7.99
CA THR A 5 -13.93 3.49 -8.30
C THR A 5 -13.43 4.69 -7.52
N ASN A 6 -12.58 4.47 -6.52
CA ASN A 6 -11.95 5.55 -5.75
C ASN A 6 -10.58 5.83 -6.39
N ARG A 7 -10.36 7.03 -6.92
CA ARG A 7 -9.07 7.47 -7.49
C ARG A 7 -8.51 8.62 -6.65
N LEU A 8 -7.25 8.47 -6.26
CA LEU A 8 -6.45 9.49 -5.59
C LEU A 8 -5.24 9.81 -6.48
N THR A 9 -4.92 11.09 -6.67
CA THR A 9 -3.69 11.54 -7.34
C THR A 9 -2.82 12.22 -6.31
N LEU A 10 -1.56 11.78 -6.18
CA LEU A 10 -0.58 12.33 -5.25
C LEU A 10 0.56 12.99 -6.01
N GLN A 11 1.01 14.16 -5.56
CA GLN A 11 2.32 14.68 -5.93
C GLN A 11 3.34 14.06 -4.98
N LEU A 12 4.36 13.40 -5.54
CA LEU A 12 5.36 12.71 -4.74
C LEU A 12 6.52 13.65 -4.41
N PRO A 13 6.98 13.67 -3.14
CA PRO A 13 8.16 14.45 -2.77
C PRO A 13 9.42 13.82 -3.41
N PRO A 14 10.42 14.63 -3.80
CA PRO A 14 11.63 14.13 -4.47
C PRO A 14 12.37 13.11 -3.61
N GLU A 15 12.36 13.24 -2.28
CA GLU A 15 13.02 12.33 -1.35
C GLU A 15 12.47 10.90 -1.46
N PHE A 16 11.17 10.74 -1.68
CA PHE A 16 10.57 9.41 -1.87
C PHE A 16 10.90 8.83 -3.25
N VAL A 17 10.97 9.69 -4.27
CA VAL A 17 11.34 9.28 -5.63
C VAL A 17 12.80 8.83 -5.67
N GLU A 18 13.70 9.59 -5.05
CA GLU A 18 15.12 9.27 -4.95
C GLU A 18 15.36 7.97 -4.17
N LEU A 19 14.63 7.74 -3.07
CA LEU A 19 14.68 6.47 -2.34
C LEU A 19 14.30 5.29 -3.25
N CYS A 20 13.20 5.41 -3.99
CA CYS A 20 12.76 4.36 -4.90
C CYS A 20 13.78 4.10 -6.02
N ASP A 21 14.33 5.16 -6.61
CA ASP A 21 15.34 5.06 -7.67
C ASP A 21 16.63 4.40 -7.19
N GLY A 22 17.10 4.75 -5.98
CA GLY A 22 18.28 4.14 -5.36
C GLY A 22 18.16 2.63 -5.14
N ASP A 23 16.94 2.15 -4.87
CA ASP A 23 16.63 0.72 -4.67
C ASP A 23 16.16 0.02 -5.97
N GLY A 24 16.06 0.74 -7.10
CA GLY A 24 15.63 0.19 -8.38
C GLY A 24 14.15 -0.19 -8.43
N VAL A 25 13.31 0.42 -7.60
CA VAL A 25 11.85 0.21 -7.56
C VAL A 25 11.11 1.46 -8.04
N THR A 26 9.86 1.29 -8.46
CA THR A 26 9.02 2.46 -8.78
C THR A 26 8.21 2.89 -7.54
N PRO A 27 7.88 4.17 -7.41
CA PRO A 27 6.96 4.62 -6.36
C PRO A 27 5.61 3.89 -6.38
N GLU A 28 5.10 3.54 -7.57
CA GLU A 28 3.87 2.78 -7.73
C GLU A 28 3.97 1.39 -7.10
N MET A 29 5.07 0.67 -7.30
CA MET A 29 5.29 -0.65 -6.68
C MET A 29 5.30 -0.56 -5.15
N VAL A 30 6.02 0.43 -4.60
CA VAL A 30 6.12 0.62 -3.15
C VAL A 30 4.76 0.97 -2.54
N LEU A 31 4.04 1.92 -3.14
CA LEU A 31 2.74 2.38 -2.63
C LEU A 31 1.67 1.29 -2.75
N THR A 32 1.59 0.60 -3.87
CA THR A 32 0.60 -0.48 -4.06
C THR A 32 0.90 -1.68 -3.15
N GLY A 33 2.18 -2.03 -2.95
CA GLY A 33 2.60 -3.04 -1.99
C GLY A 33 2.20 -2.69 -0.55
N PHE A 34 2.54 -1.48 -0.09
CA PHE A 34 2.17 -1.04 1.26
C PHE A 34 0.65 -1.00 1.49
N ILE A 35 -0.12 -0.50 0.51
CA ILE A 35 -1.58 -0.51 0.57
C ILE A 35 -2.11 -1.95 0.64
N ALA A 36 -1.56 -2.86 -0.17
CA ALA A 36 -1.96 -4.26 -0.15
C ALA A 36 -1.65 -4.93 1.19
N ASP A 37 -0.49 -4.66 1.77
CA ASP A 37 -0.10 -5.19 3.08
C ASP A 37 -1.01 -4.68 4.18
N LEU A 38 -1.21 -3.36 4.26
CA LEU A 38 -2.09 -2.75 5.27
C LEU A 38 -3.54 -3.21 5.14
N ALA A 39 -4.06 -3.35 3.92
CA ALA A 39 -5.43 -3.79 3.66
C ALA A 39 -5.60 -5.32 3.68
N GLY A 40 -4.54 -6.10 3.91
CA GLY A 40 -4.58 -7.55 3.90
C GLY A 40 -4.93 -8.17 2.54
N ILE A 41 -4.63 -7.47 1.44
CA ILE A 41 -4.97 -7.90 0.08
C ILE A 41 -3.98 -8.98 -0.37
N MET A 42 -4.49 -10.19 -0.61
CA MET A 42 -3.70 -11.30 -1.14
C MET A 42 -3.96 -11.49 -2.63
N ASN A 43 -2.88 -11.79 -3.36
CA ASN A 43 -2.92 -12.21 -4.75
C ASN A 43 -2.41 -13.66 -4.83
N TRP A 44 -3.12 -14.52 -5.55
CA TRP A 44 -2.79 -15.94 -5.65
C TRP A 44 -2.43 -16.30 -7.09
N ALA A 45 -1.43 -17.18 -7.27
CA ALA A 45 -0.97 -17.54 -8.62
C ALA A 45 -2.07 -18.22 -9.46
N ASP A 46 -2.95 -18.98 -8.82
CA ASP A 46 -4.09 -19.66 -9.43
C ASP A 46 -5.34 -18.77 -9.56
N ASN A 47 -5.34 -17.60 -8.94
CA ASN A 47 -6.42 -16.61 -9.03
C ASN A 47 -5.87 -15.18 -8.97
N PRO A 48 -5.19 -14.73 -10.05
CA PRO A 48 -4.51 -13.45 -10.06
C PRO A 48 -5.50 -12.29 -10.07
N ARG A 49 -5.20 -11.25 -9.30
CA ARG A 49 -5.98 -10.01 -9.25
C ARG A 49 -5.70 -9.15 -10.48
N ALA A 50 -6.76 -8.62 -11.08
CA ALA A 50 -6.65 -7.70 -12.21
C ALA A 50 -6.21 -6.27 -11.81
N ASP A 51 -6.30 -5.91 -10.52
CA ASP A 51 -5.98 -4.57 -10.02
C ASP A 51 -4.52 -4.41 -9.56
N GLY A 52 -3.68 -5.44 -9.74
CA GLY A 52 -2.23 -5.38 -9.48
C GLY A 52 -1.82 -5.39 -8.01
N TYR A 53 -2.76 -5.29 -7.06
CA TYR A 53 -2.44 -5.32 -5.63
C TYR A 53 -2.06 -6.74 -5.18
N SER A 54 -0.95 -6.84 -4.46
CA SER A 54 -0.50 -8.07 -3.83
C SER A 54 0.28 -7.73 -2.57
N SER A 55 -0.10 -8.35 -1.46
CA SER A 55 0.72 -8.33 -0.24
C SER A 55 2.09 -8.94 -0.50
N ASN A 56 3.11 -8.42 0.17
CA ASN A 56 4.49 -8.89 0.10
C ASN A 56 4.75 -10.08 1.04
N GLY A 57 3.93 -10.26 2.08
CA GLY A 57 4.09 -11.36 3.02
C GLY A 57 3.34 -11.16 4.33
N SER A 58 3.30 -12.20 5.17
CA SER A 58 2.58 -12.14 6.46
C SER A 58 3.20 -11.19 7.46
N ASP A 59 4.52 -11.10 7.48
CA ASP A 59 5.21 -10.17 8.36
C ASP A 59 5.02 -8.73 7.90
N GLU A 60 5.01 -8.48 6.59
CA GLU A 60 4.78 -7.15 6.02
C GLU A 60 3.37 -6.65 6.35
N ARG A 61 2.35 -7.51 6.25
CA ARG A 61 0.99 -7.17 6.72
C ARG A 61 0.96 -6.80 8.19
N ARG A 62 1.63 -7.59 9.04
CA ARG A 62 1.71 -7.32 10.48
C ARG A 62 2.40 -5.99 10.75
N MET A 63 3.56 -5.75 10.14
CA MET A 63 4.35 -4.53 10.34
C MET A 63 3.62 -3.28 9.81
N ALA A 64 2.94 -3.38 8.66
CA ALA A 64 2.14 -2.28 8.13
C ALA A 64 0.99 -1.91 9.08
N MET A 65 0.29 -2.89 9.65
CA MET A 65 -0.75 -2.66 10.65
C MET A 65 -0.17 -2.07 11.94
N GLU A 66 0.96 -2.62 12.44
CA GLU A 66 1.65 -2.10 13.62
C GLU A 66 2.06 -0.62 13.43
N TYR A 67 2.59 -0.25 12.26
CA TYR A 67 2.86 1.15 11.92
C TYR A 67 1.58 1.99 11.96
N TYR A 68 0.53 1.53 11.28
CA TYR A 68 -0.74 2.25 11.17
C TYR A 68 -1.40 2.51 12.54
N GLU A 69 -1.37 1.51 13.42
CA GLU A 69 -1.86 1.61 14.79
C GLU A 69 -0.98 2.52 15.67
N ARG A 70 0.35 2.42 15.55
CA ARG A 70 1.29 3.22 16.35
C ARG A 70 1.26 4.70 16.00
N VAL A 71 1.05 5.05 14.73
CA VAL A 71 0.81 6.45 14.33
C VAL A 71 -0.51 6.97 14.89
N GLY A 72 -1.43 6.07 15.25
CA GLY A 72 -2.70 6.41 15.86
C GLY A 72 -3.82 6.68 14.85
N TYR A 73 -3.65 6.28 13.58
CA TYR A 73 -4.68 6.44 12.57
C TYR A 73 -6.04 5.81 12.93
N PRO A 74 -6.12 4.65 13.60
CA PRO A 74 -7.41 4.12 14.09
C PRO A 74 -8.13 5.02 15.09
N TRP A 75 -7.39 5.90 15.77
CA TRP A 75 -7.88 6.80 16.81
C TRP A 75 -7.96 8.26 16.33
N PHE A 76 -7.68 8.50 15.05
CA PHE A 76 -7.71 9.83 14.47
C PHE A 76 -9.16 10.30 14.32
N ASN A 77 -9.60 11.17 15.24
CA ASN A 77 -10.97 11.69 15.26
C ASN A 77 -11.23 12.83 14.26
N GLY A 78 -10.34 13.06 13.30
CA GLY A 78 -10.43 14.18 12.35
C GLY A 78 -10.16 15.51 13.05
N GLY A 79 -9.07 16.18 12.69
CA GLY A 79 -8.91 17.60 13.01
C GLY A 79 -9.96 18.45 12.29
#